data_AF-A0A4S4G8L9-F1
#
_entry.id   AF-A0A4S4G8L9-F1
#
_cell.length_a   1.000
_cell.length_b   1.000
_cell.length_c   1.000
_cell.angle_alpha   90.00
_cell.angle_beta   90.00
_cell.angle_gamma   90.00
#
_symmetry.space_group_name_H-M   'P 1'
#
loop_
_entity.id
_entity.type
_entity.pdbx_description
1 polymer ?
#
loop_
_entity_poly.entity_id
_entity_poly.type
_entity_poly.pdbx_seq_one_letter_code
_entity_poly.pdbx_strand_id
1 'polypeptide(L)'
;MKAKLIIYILLTCIFTVSAQELKVTGFRAVPMDLSASTHMRRDANGTPCALVKVVLRAEGASFEGNVVGDTQFRTNEYWVYLTEGTKMLRIKHISAKPLMVKFSDYNVNGLQTKCTYEMDIELPAPIIPQENTLPANAPDIKKKAIDNDSVKITEVVET
;
A
#
# COMPACT_ATOMS: atom_id res chain seq x y z
N MET A 1 42.93 18.76 -18.47
CA MET A 1 42.54 17.33 -18.37
C MET A 1 41.90 17.00 -17.02
N LYS A 2 42.45 17.46 -15.89
CA LYS A 2 41.92 17.20 -14.53
C LYS A 2 40.48 17.74 -14.29
N ALA A 3 40.16 18.94 -14.79
CA ALA A 3 38.82 19.52 -14.66
C ALA A 3 37.70 18.73 -15.36
N LYS A 4 38.01 18.09 -16.50
CA LYS A 4 37.06 17.24 -17.22
C LYS A 4 36.79 15.92 -16.46
N LEU A 5 37.79 15.41 -15.76
CA LEU A 5 37.66 14.21 -14.92
C LEU A 5 36.79 14.49 -13.67
N ILE A 6 36.93 15.67 -13.06
CA ILE A 6 36.11 16.08 -11.91
C ILE A 6 34.63 16.24 -12.32
N ILE A 7 34.36 16.83 -13.49
CA ILE A 7 33.01 16.94 -14.04
C ILE A 7 32.38 15.56 -14.33
N TYR A 8 33.18 14.61 -14.81
CA TYR A 8 32.71 13.25 -15.07
C TYR A 8 32.35 12.49 -13.79
N ILE A 9 33.12 12.69 -12.72
CA ILE A 9 32.86 12.08 -11.39
C ILE A 9 31.63 12.73 -10.71
N LEU A 10 31.44 14.05 -10.87
CA LEU A 10 30.27 14.73 -10.31
C LEU A 10 28.97 14.32 -11.03
N LEU A 11 29.04 14.00 -12.32
CA LEU A 11 27.90 13.60 -13.14
C LEU A 11 27.38 12.18 -12.82
N THR A 12 28.23 11.28 -12.30
CA THR A 12 27.84 9.90 -11.98
C THR A 12 27.21 9.73 -10.60
N CYS A 13 27.33 10.72 -9.71
CA CYS A 13 26.84 10.62 -8.33
C CYS A 13 25.34 10.89 -8.12
N ILE A 14 24.57 11.25 -9.16
CA ILE A 14 23.21 11.82 -8.97
C ILE A 14 22.07 10.79 -9.13
N PHE A 15 22.34 9.54 -9.51
CA PHE A 15 21.27 8.57 -9.79
C PHE A 15 21.04 7.55 -8.68
N THR A 16 20.53 7.99 -7.53
CA THR A 16 19.84 7.08 -6.59
C THR A 16 18.34 7.13 -6.87
N VAL A 17 17.85 6.24 -7.73
CA VAL A 17 16.41 6.05 -7.94
C VAL A 17 15.88 5.21 -6.77
N SER A 18 15.25 5.83 -5.77
CA SER A 18 14.49 5.07 -4.77
C SER A 18 13.19 4.59 -5.40
N ALA A 19 12.99 3.28 -5.51
CA ALA A 19 11.71 2.72 -5.91
C ALA A 19 10.72 2.74 -4.75
N GLN A 20 9.45 3.04 -5.05
CA GLN A 20 8.35 2.89 -4.11
C GLN A 20 8.05 1.40 -3.90
N GLU A 21 8.31 0.88 -2.71
CA GLU A 21 8.20 -0.54 -2.36
C GLU A 21 7.19 -0.73 -1.23
N LEU A 22 6.32 -1.74 -1.36
CA LEU A 22 5.51 -2.21 -0.23
C LEU A 22 6.41 -2.96 0.74
N LYS A 23 6.16 -2.81 2.04
CA LYS A 23 6.91 -3.50 3.07
C LYS A 23 5.97 -4.25 3.99
N VAL A 24 6.23 -5.55 4.19
CA VAL A 24 5.55 -6.30 5.25
C VAL A 24 6.25 -6.01 6.57
N THR A 25 5.52 -5.48 7.53
CA THR A 25 6.02 -5.18 8.87
C THR A 25 5.71 -6.28 9.88
N GLY A 26 4.66 -7.08 9.62
CA GLY A 26 4.27 -8.20 10.45
C GLY A 26 3.53 -9.26 9.65
N PHE A 27 3.78 -10.52 9.98
CA PHE A 27 2.93 -11.62 9.53
C PHE A 27 2.89 -12.70 10.61
N ARG A 28 1.70 -13.09 11.05
CA ARG A 28 1.52 -14.08 12.12
C ARG A 28 0.18 -14.79 12.03
N ALA A 29 0.11 -16.01 12.57
CA ALA A 29 -1.16 -16.67 12.83
C ALA A 29 -1.87 -16.00 14.02
N VAL A 30 -3.19 -15.87 13.93
CA VAL A 30 -4.03 -15.32 15.00
C VAL A 30 -5.04 -16.39 15.41
N PRO A 31 -4.66 -17.36 16.26
CA PRO A 31 -5.49 -18.54 16.55
C PRO A 31 -6.79 -18.21 17.27
N MET A 32 -6.84 -17.09 18.00
CA MET A 32 -8.06 -16.61 18.68
C MET A 32 -9.04 -15.95 17.70
N ASP A 33 -8.60 -15.59 16.49
CA ASP A 33 -9.46 -15.04 15.46
C ASP A 33 -10.10 -16.16 14.64
N LEU A 34 -11.37 -16.44 14.95
CA LEU A 34 -12.12 -17.50 14.31
C LEU A 34 -12.73 -17.11 12.95
N SER A 35 -12.36 -15.96 12.37
CA SER A 35 -12.94 -15.45 11.12
C SER A 35 -12.88 -16.47 9.97
N ALA A 36 -11.76 -17.20 9.80
CA ALA A 36 -11.64 -18.25 8.79
C ALA A 36 -12.62 -19.44 9.02
N SER A 37 -13.01 -19.67 10.26
CA SER A 37 -13.96 -20.73 10.64
C SER A 37 -15.41 -20.26 10.57
N THR A 38 -15.71 -19.02 11.00
CA THR A 38 -17.07 -18.46 11.03
C THR A 38 -17.53 -18.00 9.63
N HIS A 39 -16.62 -17.44 8.84
CA HIS A 39 -16.85 -17.04 7.45
C HIS A 39 -16.15 -17.99 6.48
N MET A 40 -16.31 -19.30 6.72
CA MET A 40 -15.61 -20.33 5.98
C MET A 40 -15.91 -20.27 4.47
N ARG A 41 -14.83 -20.27 3.67
CA ARG A 41 -14.87 -20.48 2.22
C ARG A 41 -14.23 -21.82 1.90
N ARG A 42 -14.75 -22.53 0.89
CA ARG A 42 -14.16 -23.77 0.39
C ARG A 42 -13.51 -23.51 -0.97
N ASP A 43 -12.40 -24.18 -1.21
CA ASP A 43 -11.76 -24.20 -2.53
C ASP A 43 -12.50 -25.13 -3.50
N ALA A 44 -11.98 -25.25 -4.72
CA ALA A 44 -12.56 -26.12 -5.75
C ALA A 44 -12.58 -27.61 -5.37
N ASN A 45 -11.74 -28.03 -4.42
CA ASN A 45 -11.68 -29.40 -3.91
C ASN A 45 -12.59 -29.61 -2.69
N GLY A 46 -13.33 -28.59 -2.27
CA GLY A 46 -14.17 -28.64 -1.07
C GLY A 46 -13.37 -28.47 0.23
N THR A 47 -12.06 -28.22 0.18
CA THR A 47 -11.24 -28.02 1.37
C THR A 47 -11.45 -26.60 1.92
N PRO A 48 -11.66 -26.43 3.24
CA PRO A 48 -11.79 -25.10 3.82
C PRO A 48 -10.51 -24.29 3.66
N CYS A 49 -10.64 -23.05 3.20
CA CYS A 49 -9.55 -22.13 2.98
C CYS A 49 -8.95 -21.61 4.30
N ALA A 50 -7.72 -21.11 4.21
CA ALA A 50 -7.17 -20.20 5.20
C ALA A 50 -7.63 -18.76 4.88
N LEU A 51 -7.60 -17.89 5.90
CA LEU A 51 -7.86 -16.46 5.74
C LEU A 51 -6.60 -15.68 6.07
N VAL A 52 -6.15 -14.81 5.17
CA VAL A 52 -5.16 -13.79 5.46
C VAL A 52 -5.86 -12.43 5.49
N LYS A 53 -5.85 -11.78 6.66
CA LYS A 53 -6.27 -10.39 6.84
C LYS A 53 -5.07 -9.49 6.57
N VAL A 54 -5.06 -8.85 5.41
CA VAL A 54 -3.99 -7.94 5.01
C VAL A 54 -4.36 -6.54 5.45
N VAL A 55 -3.76 -6.07 6.53
CA VAL A 55 -3.92 -4.70 7.05
C VAL A 55 -3.18 -3.75 6.14
N LEU A 56 -3.95 -2.97 5.36
CA LEU A 56 -3.46 -2.02 4.39
C LEU A 56 -4.39 -0.82 4.37
N ARG A 57 -3.88 0.35 4.80
CA ARG A 57 -4.63 1.62 4.87
C ARG A 57 -4.76 2.30 3.49
N ALA A 58 -5.08 1.52 2.45
CA ALA A 58 -5.42 2.04 1.13
C ALA A 58 -6.31 1.03 0.39
N GLU A 59 -7.23 1.56 -0.41
CA GLU A 59 -8.06 0.80 -1.32
C GLU A 59 -7.35 0.54 -2.67
N GLY A 60 -7.93 -0.32 -3.51
CA GLY A 60 -7.38 -0.62 -4.84
C GLY A 60 -6.21 -1.62 -4.87
N ALA A 61 -5.90 -2.30 -3.76
CA ALA A 61 -4.96 -3.41 -3.79
C ALA A 61 -5.55 -4.66 -4.43
N SER A 62 -4.73 -5.41 -5.15
CA SER A 62 -5.09 -6.72 -5.71
C SER A 62 -4.10 -7.80 -5.30
N PHE A 63 -4.58 -9.04 -5.27
CA PHE A 63 -3.88 -10.17 -4.69
C PHE A 63 -3.82 -11.33 -5.69
N GLU A 64 -2.64 -11.90 -5.86
CA GLU A 64 -2.40 -13.04 -6.75
C GLU A 64 -1.73 -14.19 -5.99
N GLY A 65 -1.99 -15.42 -6.44
CA GLY A 65 -1.56 -16.66 -5.81
C GLY A 65 -2.70 -17.67 -5.85
N ASN A 66 -2.80 -18.51 -4.82
CA ASN A 66 -3.90 -19.48 -4.68
C ASN A 66 -5.14 -18.83 -4.03
N VAL A 67 -5.51 -17.63 -4.50
CA VAL A 67 -6.65 -16.87 -3.97
C VAL A 67 -7.96 -17.53 -4.41
N VAL A 68 -8.91 -17.68 -3.48
CA VAL A 68 -10.20 -18.32 -3.72
C VAL A 68 -11.32 -17.28 -3.71
N GLY A 69 -11.89 -17.04 -4.88
CA GLY A 69 -12.96 -16.07 -5.12
C GLY A 69 -12.52 -14.63 -4.91
N ASP A 70 -13.50 -13.73 -4.74
CA ASP A 70 -13.22 -12.30 -4.60
C ASP A 70 -12.65 -11.95 -3.22
N THR A 71 -11.74 -10.97 -3.20
CA THR A 71 -11.19 -10.35 -1.99
C THR A 71 -12.13 -9.27 -1.46
N GLN A 72 -12.29 -9.19 -0.15
CA GLN A 72 -13.20 -8.22 0.48
C GLN A 72 -12.40 -7.16 1.23
N PHE A 73 -12.61 -5.88 0.92
CA PHE A 73 -12.07 -4.79 1.73
C PHE A 73 -13.00 -4.48 2.89
N ARG A 74 -12.46 -4.44 4.11
CA ARG A 74 -13.19 -4.15 5.35
C ARG A 74 -12.33 -3.20 6.19
N THR A 75 -12.75 -1.96 6.38
CA THR A 75 -12.15 -1.02 7.35
C THR A 75 -10.61 -1.07 7.43
N ASN A 76 -9.92 -0.78 6.32
CA ASN A 76 -8.44 -0.81 6.21
C ASN A 76 -7.77 -2.20 6.24
N GLU A 77 -8.52 -3.27 6.04
CA GLU A 77 -7.97 -4.60 5.80
C GLU A 77 -8.62 -5.31 4.61
N TYR A 78 -7.84 -6.15 3.94
CA TYR A 78 -8.35 -7.06 2.92
C TYR A 78 -8.46 -8.47 3.46
N TRP A 79 -9.62 -9.08 3.26
CA TRP A 79 -9.84 -10.49 3.54
C TRP A 79 -9.55 -11.29 2.28
N VAL A 80 -8.44 -12.02 2.32
CA VAL A 80 -7.94 -12.82 1.20
C VAL A 80 -8.01 -14.30 1.59
N TYR A 81 -8.95 -15.02 1.00
CA TYR A 81 -9.07 -16.47 1.19
C TYR A 81 -8.08 -17.19 0.30
N LEU A 82 -7.29 -18.10 0.86
CA LEU A 82 -6.24 -18.84 0.17
C LEU A 82 -6.41 -20.33 0.41
N THR A 83 -6.09 -21.16 -0.58
CA THR A 83 -6.13 -22.62 -0.42
C THR A 83 -5.16 -23.08 0.66
N GLU A 84 -5.43 -24.25 1.24
CA GLU A 84 -4.51 -24.90 2.17
C GLU A 84 -3.11 -25.09 1.55
N GLY A 85 -2.07 -24.98 2.38
CA GLY A 85 -0.68 -25.22 1.98
C GLY A 85 -0.05 -24.11 1.14
N THR A 86 -0.78 -23.03 0.85
CA THR A 86 -0.23 -21.87 0.14
C THR A 86 0.97 -21.30 0.87
N LYS A 87 2.06 -21.02 0.15
CA LYS A 87 3.35 -20.61 0.72
C LYS A 87 3.73 -19.17 0.44
N MET A 88 3.05 -18.53 -0.50
CA MET A 88 3.36 -17.18 -0.92
C MET A 88 2.10 -16.45 -1.38
N LEU A 89 2.12 -15.13 -1.24
CA LEU A 89 1.08 -14.22 -1.68
C LEU A 89 1.73 -13.04 -2.41
N ARG A 90 1.21 -12.69 -3.58
CA ARG A 90 1.64 -11.49 -4.30
C ARG A 90 0.62 -10.38 -4.10
N ILE A 91 1.09 -9.23 -3.63
CA ILE A 91 0.28 -8.03 -3.43
C ILE A 91 0.66 -6.98 -4.48
N LYS A 92 -0.34 -6.34 -5.07
CA LYS A 92 -0.19 -5.25 -6.03
C LYS A 92 -0.98 -4.05 -5.56
N HIS A 93 -0.42 -2.87 -5.74
CA HIS A 93 -1.10 -1.60 -5.50
C HIS A 93 -0.54 -0.55 -6.46
N ILE A 94 -1.34 0.44 -6.87
CA ILE A 94 -0.93 1.42 -7.89
C ILE A 94 0.26 2.28 -7.46
N SER A 95 0.39 2.53 -6.15
CA SER A 95 1.43 3.40 -5.60
C SER A 95 2.78 2.69 -5.37
N ALA A 96 2.90 1.40 -5.67
CA ALA A 96 4.11 0.65 -5.33
C ALA A 96 4.37 -0.50 -6.28
N LYS A 97 5.62 -0.96 -6.31
CA LYS A 97 5.97 -2.18 -7.04
C LYS A 97 5.26 -3.39 -6.41
N PRO A 98 4.82 -4.38 -7.22
CA PRO A 98 4.27 -5.63 -6.70
C PRO A 98 5.23 -6.31 -5.72
N LEU A 99 4.71 -6.72 -4.57
CA LEU A 99 5.47 -7.42 -3.55
C LEU A 99 5.09 -8.90 -3.52
N MET A 100 6.09 -9.78 -3.58
CA MET A 100 5.91 -11.21 -3.35
C MET A 100 6.32 -11.53 -1.92
N VAL A 101 5.38 -12.00 -1.12
CA VAL A 101 5.60 -12.37 0.28
C VAL A 101 5.68 -13.88 0.38
N LYS A 102 6.79 -14.41 0.89
CA LYS A 102 6.91 -15.83 1.23
C LYS A 102 6.63 -16.00 2.72
N PHE A 103 5.66 -16.83 3.06
CA PHE A 103 5.27 -17.04 4.45
C PHE A 103 6.35 -17.75 5.27
N SER A 104 7.26 -18.48 4.61
CA SER A 104 8.43 -19.10 5.24
C SER A 104 9.34 -18.09 5.92
N ASP A 105 9.39 -16.85 5.43
CA ASP A 105 10.22 -15.78 6.00
C ASP A 105 9.73 -15.35 7.40
N TYR A 106 8.54 -15.82 7.78
CA TYR A 106 7.86 -15.58 9.05
C TYR A 106 7.54 -16.88 9.79
N ASN A 107 8.29 -17.96 9.52
CA ASN A 107 8.12 -19.28 10.16
C ASN A 107 6.79 -19.97 9.86
N VAL A 108 6.12 -19.64 8.75
CA VAL A 108 4.90 -20.32 8.30
C VAL A 108 5.19 -21.06 7.00
N ASN A 109 5.35 -22.39 7.09
CA ASN A 109 5.71 -23.24 5.94
C ASN A 109 4.58 -23.39 4.90
N GLY A 110 3.35 -23.11 5.31
CA GLY A 110 2.15 -23.15 4.48
C GLY A 110 0.92 -22.83 5.32
N LEU A 111 -0.05 -22.14 4.72
CA LEU A 111 -1.29 -21.77 5.41
C LEU A 111 -2.09 -23.01 5.80
N GLN A 112 -2.63 -23.01 7.02
CA GLN A 112 -3.42 -24.10 7.56
C GLN A 112 -4.92 -23.85 7.32
N THR A 113 -5.66 -24.93 7.05
CA THR A 113 -7.12 -24.85 6.86
C THR A 113 -7.81 -24.22 8.07
N LYS A 114 -8.83 -23.39 7.83
CA LYS A 114 -9.62 -22.69 8.88
C LYS A 114 -8.81 -21.81 9.85
N CYS A 115 -7.54 -21.54 9.56
CA CYS A 115 -6.72 -20.62 10.34
C CYS A 115 -6.79 -19.20 9.78
N THR A 116 -6.84 -18.22 10.68
CA THR A 116 -6.73 -16.80 10.35
C THR A 116 -5.30 -16.33 10.59
N TYR A 117 -4.77 -15.57 9.65
CA TYR A 117 -3.47 -14.91 9.72
C TYR A 117 -3.66 -13.41 9.54
N GLU A 118 -2.78 -12.62 10.14
CA GLU A 118 -2.74 -11.17 9.98
C GLU A 118 -1.43 -10.78 9.32
N MET A 119 -1.50 -9.91 8.31
CA MET A 119 -0.35 -9.37 7.59
C MET A 119 -0.42 -7.85 7.60
N ASP A 120 0.54 -7.20 8.23
CA ASP A 120 0.68 -5.75 8.25
C ASP A 120 1.54 -5.29 7.06
N ILE A 121 0.97 -4.40 6.23
CA ILE A 121 1.67 -3.82 5.08
C ILE A 121 1.77 -2.31 5.24
N GLU A 122 2.98 -1.79 5.08
CA GLU A 122 3.25 -0.37 4.94
C GLU A 122 3.38 0.02 3.46
N LEU A 123 2.67 1.08 3.11
CA LEU A 123 2.84 1.76 1.83
C LEU A 123 4.07 2.67 1.89
N PRO A 124 4.78 2.85 0.77
CA PRO A 124 5.82 3.85 0.69
C PRO A 124 5.22 5.23 0.97
N ALA A 125 5.96 6.07 1.70
CA ALA A 125 5.54 7.43 1.98
C ALA A 125 5.29 8.17 0.64
N PRO A 126 4.20 8.94 0.52
CA PRO A 126 3.99 9.80 -0.64
C PRO A 126 5.21 10.70 -0.83
N ILE A 127 5.76 10.73 -2.03
CA ILE A 127 6.79 11.72 -2.38
C ILE A 127 6.05 13.06 -2.50
N ILE A 128 5.89 13.77 -1.39
CA ILE A 128 5.44 15.16 -1.43
C ILE A 128 6.62 15.96 -2.00
N PRO A 129 6.50 16.64 -3.16
CA PRO A 129 7.51 17.59 -3.57
C PRO A 129 7.68 18.59 -2.43
N GLN A 130 8.89 18.71 -1.87
CA GLN A 130 9.15 19.74 -0.88
C GLN A 130 9.01 21.08 -1.60
N GLU A 131 7.85 21.73 -1.43
CA GLU A 131 7.74 23.15 -1.67
C GLU A 131 8.76 23.80 -0.72
N ASN A 132 9.81 24.38 -1.29
CA ASN A 132 10.83 25.12 -0.55
C ASN A 132 10.14 26.17 0.32
N THR A 133 9.87 25.84 1.58
CA THR A 133 9.37 26.81 2.53
C THR A 133 10.55 27.72 2.83
N LEU A 134 10.50 28.94 2.26
CA LEU A 134 11.43 30.01 2.62
C LEU A 134 11.48 30.11 4.15
N PRO A 135 12.67 30.27 4.76
CA PRO A 135 12.77 30.42 6.20
C PRO A 135 11.95 31.65 6.62
N ALA A 136 10.93 31.40 7.45
CA ALA A 136 10.13 32.43 8.08
C ALA A 136 11.02 33.25 9.01
N ASN A 137 11.64 34.32 8.50
CA ASN A 137 12.24 35.41 9.26
C ASN A 137 12.53 36.62 8.35
N ALA A 138 11.51 37.44 8.06
CA ALA A 138 11.63 38.85 7.69
C ALA A 138 10.24 39.55 7.82
N PRO A 139 10.18 40.85 8.13
CA PRO A 139 9.29 41.40 9.15
C PRO A 139 7.89 41.82 8.68
N ASP A 140 7.01 41.93 9.68
CA ASP A 140 5.66 42.50 9.66
C ASP A 140 5.59 43.86 8.93
N ILE A 141 4.83 43.91 7.83
CA ILE A 141 4.34 45.17 7.25
C ILE A 141 2.82 45.04 7.07
N LYS A 142 2.09 45.62 8.03
CA LYS A 142 0.66 45.91 7.97
C LYS A 142 0.29 46.89 6.82
N LYS A 143 -0.96 46.72 6.35
CA LYS A 143 -1.84 47.61 5.50
C LYS A 143 -1.75 47.31 3.99
N LYS A 144 -2.82 47.28 3.18
CA LYS A 144 -4.17 47.88 3.25
C LYS A 144 -5.11 47.18 2.22
N ALA A 145 -6.42 47.27 2.48
CA ALA A 145 -7.57 46.77 1.70
C ALA A 145 -7.54 47.00 0.17
N ILE A 146 -8.20 46.10 -0.58
CA ILE A 146 -9.18 46.40 -1.64
C ILE A 146 -10.20 45.25 -1.70
N ASP A 147 -11.46 45.62 -1.45
CA ASP A 147 -12.71 44.92 -1.77
C ASP A 147 -12.91 44.88 -3.29
N ASN A 148 -13.34 43.75 -3.85
CA ASN A 148 -14.22 43.76 -5.02
C ASN A 148 -14.90 42.40 -5.27
N ASP A 149 -16.20 42.49 -5.09
CA ASP A 149 -17.32 41.64 -5.49
C ASP A 149 -17.30 41.19 -6.97
N SER A 150 -18.13 40.17 -7.27
CA SER A 150 -18.67 39.75 -8.57
C SER A 150 -18.00 38.60 -9.32
N VAL A 151 -18.48 37.35 -9.15
CA VAL A 151 -18.71 36.43 -10.29
C VAL A 151 -19.95 35.56 -10.01
N LYS A 152 -21.02 35.78 -10.80
CA LYS A 152 -22.22 34.94 -10.92
C LYS A 152 -21.88 33.60 -11.58
N ILE A 153 -22.39 32.50 -11.04
CA ILE A 153 -22.41 31.19 -11.70
C ILE A 153 -23.78 31.01 -12.35
N THR A 154 -23.80 30.80 -13.67
CA THR A 154 -24.98 30.39 -14.44
C THR A 154 -24.90 28.89 -14.64
N GLU A 155 -25.83 28.16 -14.01
CA GLU A 155 -26.12 26.75 -14.24
C GLU A 155 -26.86 26.59 -15.58
N VAL A 156 -26.39 25.70 -16.46
CA VAL A 156 -27.14 25.24 -17.64
C VAL A 156 -27.54 23.79 -17.37
N VAL A 157 -28.83 23.58 -17.18
CA VAL A 157 -29.48 22.27 -17.10
C VAL A 157 -29.79 21.81 -18.52
N GLU A 158 -29.25 20.66 -18.91
CA GLU A 158 -29.63 19.94 -20.14
C GLU A 158 -31.03 19.33 -20.01
N THR A 159 -31.81 19.43 -21.08
CA THR A 159 -32.99 18.61 -21.39
C THR A 159 -32.73 17.86 -22.68
#